data_AF-A0A6L6ZTC3-F1
#
_entry.id   AF-A0A6L6ZTC3-F1
#
_cell.length_a   1.000
_cell.length_b   1.000
_cell.length_c   1.000
_cell.angle_alpha   90.00
_cell.angle_beta   90.00
_cell.angle_gamma   90.00
#
_symmetry.space_group_name_H-M   'P 1'
#
loop_
_entity.id
_entity.type
_entity.pdbx_description
1 polymer ?
#
loop_
_entity_poly.entity_id
_entity_poly.type
_entity_poly.pdbx_seq_one_letter_code
_entity_poly.pdbx_strand_id
1 'polypeptide(L)'
;MTEAELLGLIRRVSGISQQADEQTAQPDSVTAENYARVVAEVMRRDGIELNGQDCMVIRTRVLDMLTARRQREQRQNAAPYQWKKPERLRR
;
A
#
# COMPACT_ATOMS: atom_id res chain seq x y z
N MET A 1 18.62 -18.94 -24.62
CA MET A 1 18.78 -18.06 -23.45
C MET A 1 18.00 -16.78 -23.68
N THR A 2 16.72 -16.79 -23.34
CA THR A 2 15.80 -15.65 -23.38
C THR A 2 15.76 -14.96 -22.01
N GLU A 3 15.31 -13.71 -21.96
CA GLU A 3 15.20 -12.92 -20.73
C GLU A 3 14.39 -13.65 -19.64
N ALA A 4 13.34 -14.37 -20.03
CA ALA A 4 12.52 -15.18 -19.14
C ALA A 4 13.31 -16.34 -18.48
N GLU A 5 14.23 -16.97 -19.23
CA GLU A 5 15.06 -18.06 -18.72
C GLU A 5 16.12 -17.56 -17.71
N LEU A 6 16.70 -16.39 -17.99
CA LEU A 6 17.68 -15.75 -17.11
C LEU A 6 17.03 -15.33 -15.77
N LEU A 7 15.84 -14.74 -15.84
CA LEU A 7 15.05 -14.39 -14.65
C LEU A 7 14.61 -15.63 -13.86
N GLY A 8 14.36 -16.76 -14.53
CA GLY A 8 14.05 -18.03 -13.88
C GLY A 8 15.22 -18.61 -13.09
N LEU A 9 16.44 -18.53 -13.64
CA LEU A 9 17.65 -18.98 -12.97
C LEU A 9 17.97 -18.14 -11.73
N ILE A 10 17.90 -16.81 -11.84
CA ILE A 10 18.17 -15.90 -10.72
C ILE A 10 17.24 -16.21 -9.55
N ARG A 11 15.93 -16.37 -9.81
CA ARG A 11 14.94 -16.70 -8.78
C ARG A 11 15.20 -18.04 -8.08
N ARG A 12 15.60 -19.07 -8.84
CA ARG A 12 15.89 -20.39 -8.28
C ARG A 12 17.12 -20.37 -7.36
N VAL A 13 18.15 -19.62 -7.74
CA VAL A 13 19.37 -19.47 -6.92
C VAL A 13 19.13 -18.60 -5.69
N SER A 14 18.34 -17.54 -5.81
CA SER A 14 18.04 -16.63 -4.71
C SER A 14 16.90 -17.08 -3.80
N GLY A 15 16.22 -18.20 -4.12
CA GLY A 15 15.05 -18.68 -3.38
C GLY A 15 13.81 -17.77 -3.49
N ILE A 16 13.76 -16.87 -4.49
CA ILE A 16 12.65 -15.92 -4.67
C ILE A 16 11.56 -16.62 -5.48
N SER A 17 10.63 -17.28 -4.79
CA SER A 17 9.41 -17.80 -5.41
C SER A 17 8.59 -16.66 -6.00
N GLN A 18 7.93 -16.89 -7.15
CA GLN A 18 6.79 -16.09 -7.60
C GLN A 18 5.62 -16.31 -6.62
N GLN A 19 5.78 -15.84 -5.39
CA GLN A 19 4.64 -15.26 -4.75
C GLN A 19 4.45 -13.93 -5.47
N ALA A 20 3.77 -13.99 -6.61
CA ALA A 20 2.66 -13.07 -6.73
C ALA A 20 1.80 -13.42 -5.52
N ASP A 21 2.12 -12.81 -4.38
CA ASP A 21 1.15 -12.68 -3.33
C ASP A 21 -0.01 -12.06 -4.09
N GLU A 22 -1.05 -12.86 -4.35
CA GLU A 22 -2.38 -12.37 -4.11
C GLU A 22 -2.26 -11.72 -2.74
N GLN A 23 -1.93 -10.43 -2.74
CA GLN A 23 -2.03 -9.59 -1.57
C GLN A 23 -3.51 -9.68 -1.25
N THR A 24 -3.86 -10.68 -0.43
CA THR A 24 -4.92 -10.58 0.54
C THR A 24 -4.62 -9.27 1.21
N ALA A 25 -5.22 -8.19 0.68
CA ALA A 25 -4.80 -6.84 0.95
C ALA A 25 -4.87 -6.70 2.46
N GLN A 26 -3.71 -6.70 3.12
CA GLN A 26 -3.66 -6.62 4.56
C GLN A 26 -4.44 -5.36 4.93
N PRO A 27 -5.28 -5.41 5.97
CA PRO A 27 -6.03 -4.24 6.36
C PRO A 27 -5.04 -3.11 6.62
N ASP A 28 -5.36 -1.90 6.17
CA ASP A 28 -4.46 -0.74 6.26
C ASP A 28 -3.97 -0.50 7.71
N SER A 29 -4.74 -0.94 8.71
CA SER A 29 -4.38 -0.94 10.12
C SER A 29 -3.13 -1.79 10.43
N VAL A 30 -3.01 -2.99 9.86
CA VAL A 30 -1.85 -3.86 10.02
C VAL A 30 -0.65 -3.28 9.29
N THR A 31 -0.87 -2.72 8.09
CA THR A 31 0.19 -2.03 7.35
C THR A 31 0.73 -0.85 8.16
N ALA A 32 -0.15 0.03 8.66
CA ALA A 32 0.26 1.19 9.45
C ALA A 32 0.97 0.82 10.76
N GLU A 33 0.53 -0.26 11.42
CA GLU A 33 1.21 -0.80 12.60
C GLU A 33 2.63 -1.31 12.27
N ASN A 34 2.78 -2.01 11.15
CA ASN A 34 4.09 -2.48 10.69
C ASN A 34 5.03 -1.30 10.38
N TYR A 35 4.53 -0.22 9.77
CA TYR A 35 5.30 1.00 9.56
C TYR A 35 5.77 1.61 10.88
N ALA A 36 4.88 1.77 11.86
CA ALA A 36 5.24 2.30 13.18
C ALA A 36 6.34 1.44 13.84
N ARG A 37 6.23 0.12 13.76
CA ARG A 37 7.25 -0.82 14.27
C ARG A 37 8.60 -0.66 13.58
N VAL A 38 8.60 -0.59 12.25
CA VAL A 38 9.84 -0.44 11.47
C VAL A 38 10.52 0.89 11.79
N VAL A 39 9.76 1.97 11.85
CA VAL A 39 10.31 3.30 12.20
C VAL A 39 10.86 3.29 13.62
N ALA A 40 10.14 2.71 14.59
CA ALA A 40 10.63 2.58 15.96
C ALA A 40 11.93 1.74 16.05
N GLU A 41 12.03 0.66 15.27
CA GLU A 41 13.24 -0.16 15.20
C GLU A 41 14.43 0.62 14.60
N VAL A 42 14.21 1.38 13.53
CA VAL A 42 15.25 2.22 12.92
C VAL A 42 15.72 3.29 13.89
N MET A 43 14.80 4.03 14.51
CA MET A 43 15.13 5.07 15.49
C MET A 43 15.90 4.49 16.69
N ARG A 44 15.52 3.29 17.16
CA ARG A 44 16.23 2.64 18.28
C ARG A 44 17.68 2.34 17.95
N ARG A 45 18.00 1.98 16.70
CA ARG A 45 19.39 1.76 16.25
C ARG A 45 20.22 3.04 16.27
N ASP A 46 19.56 4.18 16.08
CA ASP A 46 20.16 5.51 16.17
C ASP A 46 20.19 6.06 17.61
N GLY A 47 19.80 5.25 18.61
CA GLY A 47 19.76 5.65 20.02
C GLY A 47 18.55 6.52 20.40
N ILE A 48 17.54 6.60 19.53
CA ILE A 48 16.31 7.37 19.74
C ILE A 48 15.17 6.40 20.07
N GLU A 49 14.62 6.52 21.26
CA GLU A 49 13.44 5.73 21.65
C GLU A 49 12.17 6.54 21.36
N LEU A 50 11.30 5.98 20.50
CA LEU A 50 9.99 6.57 20.22
C LEU A 50 9.01 6.23 21.35
N ASN A 51 8.27 7.23 21.81
CA ASN A 51 7.22 7.00 22.78
C ASN A 51 5.93 6.49 22.11
N GLY A 52 4.93 6.14 22.91
CA GLY A 52 3.64 5.66 22.39
C GLY A 52 2.89 6.70 21.53
N GLN A 53 3.06 7.99 21.83
CA GLN A 53 2.44 9.09 21.06
C GLN A 53 3.08 9.20 19.67
N ASP A 54 4.40 9.09 19.56
CA ASP A 54 5.12 9.14 18.29
C ASP A 54 4.70 7.98 17.38
N CYS A 55 4.63 6.76 17.93
CA CYS A 55 4.13 5.58 17.24
C CYS A 55 2.69 5.76 16.75
N MET A 56 1.82 6.36 17.57
CA MET A 56 0.45 6.67 17.19
C MET A 56 0.40 7.69 16.04
N VAL A 57 1.18 8.78 16.11
CA VAL A 57 1.26 9.79 15.05
C VAL A 57 1.72 9.17 13.73
N ILE A 58 2.74 8.30 13.76
CA ILE A 58 3.21 7.59 12.58
C ILE A 58 2.08 6.74 11.99
N ARG A 59 1.40 5.93 12.82
CA ARG A 59 0.28 5.08 12.38
C ARG A 59 -0.84 5.89 11.73
N THR A 60 -1.27 7.00 12.35
CA THR A 60 -2.32 7.87 11.81
C THR A 60 -1.92 8.45 10.45
N ARG A 61 -0.69 8.98 10.33
CA ARG A 61 -0.21 9.55 9.06
C ARG A 61 -0.12 8.51 7.94
N VAL A 62 0.29 7.29 8.26
CA VAL A 62 0.33 6.20 7.28
C VAL A 62 -1.07 5.81 6.84
N LEU A 63 -2.05 5.75 7.75
CA LEU A 63 -3.45 5.50 7.40
C LEU A 63 -4.02 6.58 6.47
N ASP A 64 -3.72 7.86 6.74
CA ASP A 64 -4.14 8.97 5.90
C ASP A 64 -3.54 8.85 4.49
N MET A 65 -2.25 8.51 4.41
CA MET A 65 -1.56 8.30 3.14
C MET A 65 -2.15 7.13 2.35
N LEU A 66 -2.42 5.98 2.99
CA LEU A 66 -3.02 4.82 2.35
C LEU A 66 -4.44 5.13 1.84
N THR A 67 -5.21 5.88 2.63
CA THR A 67 -6.55 6.33 2.24
C THR A 67 -6.50 7.25 1.02
N ALA A 68 -5.61 8.24 1.04
CA ALA A 68 -5.41 9.16 -0.09
C ALA A 68 -4.98 8.41 -1.36
N ARG A 69 -4.08 7.42 -1.22
CA ARG A 69 -3.66 6.54 -2.31
C ARG A 69 -4.85 5.76 -2.89
N ARG A 70 -5.64 5.10 -2.05
CA ARG A 70 -6.83 4.34 -2.50
C ARG A 70 -7.82 5.23 -3.24
N GLN A 71 -8.09 6.43 -2.72
CA GLN A 71 -8.96 7.38 -3.39
C GLN A 71 -8.41 7.84 -4.75
N ARG A 72 -7.08 8.06 -4.84
CA ARG A 72 -6.43 8.40 -6.11
C ARG A 72 -6.57 7.26 -7.12
N GLU A 73 -6.31 6.03 -6.72
CA GLU A 73 -6.48 4.84 -7.57
C GLU A 73 -7.94 4.69 -8.02
N GLN A 74 -8.90 4.89 -7.12
CA GLN A 74 -10.33 4.90 -7.47
C GLN A 74 -10.68 5.98 -8.50
N ARG A 75 -10.16 7.20 -8.36
CA ARG A 75 -10.39 8.29 -9.34
C ARG A 75 -9.76 7.98 -10.70
N GLN A 76 -8.58 7.36 -10.71
CA GLN A 76 -7.87 7.01 -11.95
C GLN A 76 -8.56 5.86 -12.68
N ASN A 77 -9.11 4.90 -11.94
CA ASN A 77 -9.81 3.75 -12.50
C ASN A 77 -11.31 4.00 -12.72
N ALA A 78 -11.82 5.17 -12.32
CA ALA A 78 -13.21 5.54 -12.53
C ALA A 78 -13.49 5.72 -14.02
N ALA A 79 -14.62 5.18 -14.49
CA ALA A 79 -15.07 5.41 -15.85
C ALA A 79 -15.29 6.92 -16.09
N PRO A 80 -14.97 7.43 -17.29
CA PRO A 80 -15.28 8.81 -17.65
C PRO A 80 -16.75 9.12 -17.43
N TYR A 81 -17.05 10.33 -16.94
CA TYR A 81 -18.42 10.76 -16.73
C TYR A 81 -19.21 10.71 -18.03
N GLN A 82 -20.35 10.01 -18.03
CA GLN A 82 -21.30 9.99 -19.13
C GLN A 82 -22.59 10.67 -18.68
N TRP A 83 -22.91 11.80 -19.31
CA TRP A 83 -24.18 12.48 -19.09
C TRP A 83 -25.34 11.57 -19.52
N LYS A 84 -26.22 11.22 -18.59
CA LYS A 84 -27.47 10.52 -18.88
C LYS A 84 -28.62 11.51 -18.89
N LYS A 85 -29.35 11.58 -20.01
CA LYS A 85 -30.55 12.42 -20.13
C LYS A 85 -31.55 12.01 -19.04
N PRO A 86 -31.99 12.94 -18.17
CA PRO A 86 -33.02 12.65 -17.18
C PRO A 86 -34.31 12.21 -17.88
N GLU A 87 -34.93 11.15 -17.37
CA GLU A 87 -36.14 10.59 -17.97
C GLU A 87 -37.37 11.49 -17.76
N ARG A 88 -37.36 12.31 -16.70
CA ARG A 88 -38.38 13.32 -16.44
C ARG A 88 -37.73 14.61 -15.94
N LEU A 89 -38.26 15.74 -16.39
CA LEU A 89 -37.90 17.05 -15.85
C LEU A 89 -38.42 17.12 -14.41
N ARG A 90 -37.56 17.46 -13.45
CA ARG A 90 -38.00 17.80 -12.09
C ARG A 90 -38.80 19.10 -12.21
N ARG A 91 -40.08 19.04 -11.87
CA ARG A 91 -41.02 20.16 -11.89
C ARG A 91 -41.01 20.87 -10.55
#